data_AF-A0A939TWZ7-F1
#
_entry.id   AF-A0A939TWZ7-F1
#
_cell.length_a   1.000
_cell.length_b   1.000
_cell.length_c   1.000
_cell.angle_alpha   90.00
_cell.angle_beta   90.00
_cell.angle_gamma   90.00
#
_symmetry.space_group_name_H-M   'P 1'
#
loop_
_entity.id
_entity.type
_entity.pdbx_description
1 polymer ?
#
loop_
_entity_poly.entity_id
_entity_poly.type
_entity_poly.pdbx_seq_one_letter_code
_entity_poly.pdbx_strand_id
1 'polypeptide(L)'
;VHAVYVVCFVNFKMQHTDCPPGKIVYTYELREQETGELYGEYISLNFCELPRLAKNSFDTLNPKEQWFHLLKNMRTFALNPKGVPERMKKVLEASRTSALPGKEQLQYFRAMISDIEKEDIATANYQSGKEDHARETAQRMLADKKPMEEIVKYSGLTEEQIKAL
;
A
#
# COMPACT_ATOMS: atom_id res chain seq x y z
N VAL A 1 -27.21 -15.84 -22.39
CA VAL A 1 -26.72 -14.48 -22.05
C VAL A 1 -25.76 -14.62 -20.89
N HIS A 2 -24.55 -14.06 -20.98
CA HIS A 2 -23.57 -14.12 -19.89
C HIS A 2 -23.75 -12.92 -18.96
N ALA A 3 -23.72 -13.15 -17.65
CA ALA A 3 -23.75 -12.07 -16.67
C ALA A 3 -22.45 -11.26 -16.73
N VAL A 4 -22.57 -9.94 -16.65
CA VAL A 4 -21.47 -8.97 -16.64
C VAL A 4 -21.29 -8.44 -15.23
N TYR A 5 -20.09 -8.62 -14.69
CA TYR A 5 -19.72 -8.09 -13.39
C TYR A 5 -18.79 -6.90 -13.58
N VAL A 6 -19.26 -5.72 -13.19
CA VAL A 6 -18.42 -4.53 -13.13
C VAL A 6 -17.84 -4.46 -11.72
N VAL A 7 -16.52 -4.34 -11.62
CA VAL A 7 -15.82 -4.22 -10.34
C VAL A 7 -15.09 -2.89 -10.30
N CYS A 8 -15.53 -2.01 -9.41
CA CYS A 8 -15.04 -0.65 -9.23
C CYS A 8 -14.22 -0.57 -7.94
N PHE A 9 -12.93 -0.24 -8.04
CA PHE A 9 -12.12 0.06 -6.86
C PHE A 9 -12.15 1.55 -6.55
N VAL A 10 -12.54 1.90 -5.32
CA VAL A 10 -12.66 3.31 -4.90
C VAL A 10 -11.86 3.57 -3.63
N ASN A 11 -11.24 4.76 -3.56
CA ASN A 11 -10.46 5.22 -2.40
C ASN A 11 -11.25 6.16 -1.47
N PHE A 12 -12.58 6.10 -1.49
CA PHE A 12 -13.44 6.84 -0.59
C PHE A 12 -14.51 5.92 -0.01
N LYS A 13 -15.12 6.36 1.09
CA LYS A 13 -16.26 5.66 1.71
C LYS A 13 -17.55 6.27 1.19
N MET A 14 -18.41 5.46 0.59
CA MET A 14 -19.75 5.90 0.22
C MET A 14 -20.64 5.98 1.47
N GLN A 15 -21.63 6.87 1.45
CA GLN A 15 -22.64 6.93 2.50
C GLN A 15 -23.64 5.80 2.27
N HIS A 16 -23.79 4.92 3.27
CA HIS A 16 -24.74 3.81 3.25
C HIS A 16 -25.64 3.91 4.47
N THR A 17 -26.94 3.73 4.28
CA THR A 17 -27.93 3.72 5.36
C THR A 17 -27.67 2.56 6.33
N ASP A 18 -27.38 1.37 5.79
CA ASP A 18 -27.07 0.17 6.56
C ASP A 18 -25.70 -0.38 6.17
N CYS A 19 -24.72 -0.24 7.06
CA CYS A 19 -23.37 -0.72 6.86
C CYS A 19 -23.07 -1.90 7.80
N PRO A 20 -23.18 -3.15 7.33
CA PRO A 20 -22.75 -4.29 8.11
C PRO A 20 -21.28 -4.16 8.56
N PRO A 21 -20.94 -4.52 9.81
CA PRO A 21 -19.57 -4.48 10.28
C PRO A 21 -18.63 -5.29 9.37
N GLY A 22 -17.52 -4.69 8.95
CA GLY A 22 -16.52 -5.36 8.10
C GLY A 22 -16.91 -5.51 6.63
N LYS A 23 -18.05 -4.98 6.17
CA LYS A 23 -18.40 -4.96 4.75
C LYS A 23 -17.53 -3.94 4.00
N ILE A 24 -16.82 -4.43 2.98
CA ILE A 24 -15.91 -3.64 2.14
C ILE A 24 -16.31 -3.67 0.64
N VAL A 25 -17.25 -4.53 0.26
CA VAL A 25 -17.78 -4.65 -1.10
C VAL A 25 -19.27 -4.38 -1.06
N TYR A 26 -19.75 -3.48 -1.89
CA TYR A 26 -21.15 -3.14 -2.05
C TYR A 26 -21.58 -3.46 -3.47
N THR A 27 -22.57 -4.33 -3.61
CA THR A 27 -23.10 -4.76 -4.91
C THR A 27 -24.43 -4.06 -5.15
N TYR A 28 -24.58 -3.50 -6.34
CA TYR A 28 -25.77 -2.82 -6.81
C TYR A 28 -26.26 -3.45 -8.10
N GLU A 29 -27.58 -3.49 -8.24
CA GLU A 29 -28.28 -3.92 -9.45
C GLU A 29 -28.78 -2.69 -10.20
N LEU A 30 -28.94 -2.85 -11.51
CA LEU A 30 -29.50 -1.81 -12.36
C LEU A 30 -31.03 -1.92 -12.40
N ARG A 31 -31.68 -0.77 -12.34
CA ARG A 31 -33.13 -0.63 -12.52
C ARG A 31 -33.39 0.39 -13.62
N GLU A 32 -34.34 0.09 -14.48
CA GLU A 32 -34.93 1.06 -15.38
C GLU A 32 -35.62 2.15 -14.55
N GLN A 33 -35.47 3.42 -14.94
CA GLN A 33 -35.78 4.56 -14.09
C GLN A 33 -37.29 4.85 -14.01
N GLU A 34 -38.04 4.63 -15.09
CA GLU A 34 -39.47 4.96 -15.15
C GLU A 34 -40.34 3.85 -14.56
N THR A 35 -40.04 2.61 -14.91
CA THR A 35 -40.81 1.41 -14.56
C THR A 35 -40.30 0.73 -13.29
N GLY A 36 -39.05 1.00 -12.90
CA GLY A 36 -38.37 0.30 -11.81
C GLY A 36 -38.02 -1.16 -12.14
N GLU A 37 -38.20 -1.58 -13.40
CA GLU A 37 -37.87 -2.92 -13.87
C GLU A 37 -36.39 -3.21 -13.58
N LEU A 38 -36.14 -4.29 -12.84
CA LEU A 38 -34.79 -4.78 -12.63
C LEU A 38 -34.23 -5.23 -13.97
N TYR A 39 -33.03 -4.76 -14.31
CA TYR A 39 -32.33 -5.15 -15.53
C TYR A 39 -31.75 -6.58 -15.41
N GLY A 40 -32.62 -7.56 -15.08
CA GLY A 40 -32.29 -8.96 -14.81
C GLY A 40 -31.10 -9.19 -13.87
N GLU A 41 -30.64 -10.44 -13.79
CA GLU A 41 -29.37 -10.78 -13.11
C GLU A 41 -28.17 -10.64 -14.07
N TYR A 42 -28.32 -9.84 -15.13
CA TYR A 42 -27.34 -9.79 -16.21
C TYR A 42 -26.20 -8.81 -15.95
N ILE A 43 -26.40 -7.79 -15.12
CA ILE A 43 -25.35 -6.81 -14.79
C ILE A 43 -25.34 -6.54 -13.30
N SER A 44 -24.17 -6.66 -12.67
CA SER A 44 -23.96 -6.28 -11.27
C SER A 44 -22.79 -5.32 -11.14
N LEU A 45 -23.01 -4.21 -10.44
CA LEU A 45 -21.99 -3.21 -10.13
C LEU A 45 -21.45 -3.45 -8.72
N ASN A 46 -20.15 -3.75 -8.60
CA ASN A 46 -19.50 -4.07 -7.34
C ASN A 46 -18.51 -2.97 -6.97
N PHE A 47 -18.83 -2.18 -5.95
CA PHE A 47 -17.95 -1.16 -5.41
C PHE A 47 -17.10 -1.72 -4.27
N CYS A 48 -15.79 -1.77 -4.51
CA CYS A 48 -14.75 -2.19 -3.60
C CYS A 48 -14.17 -0.96 -2.88
N GLU A 49 -14.66 -0.67 -1.67
CA GLU A 49 -14.26 0.50 -0.90
C GLU A 49 -12.99 0.23 -0.08
N LEU A 50 -11.83 0.57 -0.66
CA LEU A 50 -10.51 0.33 -0.08
C LEU A 50 -10.34 0.89 1.35
N PRO A 51 -10.80 2.11 1.69
CA PRO A 51 -10.60 2.70 3.01
C PRO A 51 -11.39 1.99 4.13
N ARG A 52 -12.34 1.10 3.81
CA ARG A 52 -13.08 0.33 4.83
C ARG A 52 -12.27 -0.84 5.36
N LEU A 53 -11.18 -1.24 4.68
CA LEU A 53 -10.26 -2.22 5.23
C LEU A 53 -9.42 -1.59 6.34
N ALA A 54 -9.72 -1.95 7.58
CA ALA A 54 -8.99 -1.49 8.78
C ALA A 54 -7.68 -2.27 9.01
N LYS A 55 -7.61 -3.53 8.56
CA LYS A 55 -6.46 -4.41 8.77
C LYS A 55 -5.31 -4.10 7.80
N ASN A 56 -4.08 -4.21 8.29
CA ASN A 56 -2.88 -3.80 7.55
C ASN A 56 -1.77 -4.87 7.42
N SER A 57 -1.99 -6.10 7.88
CA SER A 57 -0.98 -7.16 7.80
C SER A 57 -1.44 -8.33 6.93
N PHE A 58 -0.72 -8.61 5.85
CA PHE A 58 -1.02 -9.70 4.90
C PHE A 58 -1.27 -11.06 5.59
N ASP A 59 -0.58 -11.35 6.70
CA ASP A 59 -0.69 -12.63 7.42
C ASP A 59 -2.06 -12.82 8.09
N THR A 60 -2.71 -11.72 8.48
CA THR A 60 -4.02 -11.72 9.13
C THR A 60 -5.18 -11.53 8.16
N LEU A 61 -4.87 -11.25 6.89
CA LEU A 61 -5.84 -10.93 5.86
C LEU A 61 -6.25 -12.17 5.08
N ASN A 62 -7.55 -12.32 4.84
CA ASN A 62 -8.01 -13.31 3.88
C ASN A 62 -7.63 -12.90 2.43
N PRO A 63 -7.63 -13.81 1.45
CA PRO A 63 -7.19 -13.51 0.09
C PRO A 63 -7.81 -12.27 -0.57
N LYS A 64 -9.11 -12.01 -0.30
CA LYS A 64 -9.81 -10.82 -0.80
C LYS A 64 -9.27 -9.56 -0.12
N GLU A 65 -9.18 -9.56 1.20
CA GLU A 65 -8.64 -8.43 1.95
C GLU A 65 -7.17 -8.14 1.59
N GLN A 66 -6.37 -9.17 1.28
CA GLN A 66 -4.99 -9.00 0.81
C GLN A 66 -4.93 -8.18 -0.50
N TRP A 67 -5.83 -8.44 -1.44
CA TRP A 67 -5.94 -7.63 -2.66
C TRP A 67 -6.34 -6.18 -2.36
N PHE A 68 -7.28 -5.97 -1.44
CA PHE A 68 -7.66 -4.63 -0.99
C PHE A 68 -6.48 -3.91 -0.33
N HIS A 69 -5.74 -4.60 0.52
CA HIS A 69 -4.57 -4.04 1.19
C HIS A 69 -3.45 -3.69 0.20
N LEU A 70 -3.21 -4.56 -0.78
CA LEU A 70 -2.28 -4.30 -1.88
C LEU A 70 -2.70 -3.06 -2.68
N LEU A 71 -3.95 -2.99 -3.13
CA LEU A 71 -4.44 -1.88 -3.96
C LEU A 71 -4.51 -0.56 -3.18
N LYS A 72 -4.91 -0.61 -1.90
CA LYS A 72 -4.92 0.54 -0.98
C LYS A 72 -3.52 1.12 -0.78
N ASN A 73 -2.49 0.28 -0.72
CA ASN A 73 -1.10 0.67 -0.48
C ASN A 73 -0.20 0.37 -1.69
N MET A 74 -0.77 0.40 -2.91
CA MET A 74 -0.10 -0.10 -4.11
C MET A 74 1.23 0.59 -4.35
N ARG A 75 1.27 1.90 -4.06
CA ARG A 75 2.48 2.72 -4.17
C ARG A 75 3.61 2.22 -3.28
N THR A 76 3.32 1.96 -2.00
CA THR A 76 4.30 1.47 -1.01
C THR A 76 4.87 0.14 -1.46
N PHE A 77 4.01 -0.78 -1.91
CA PHE A 77 4.43 -2.09 -2.38
C PHE A 77 5.13 -2.06 -3.75
N ALA A 78 4.77 -1.10 -4.61
CA ALA A 78 5.46 -0.90 -5.89
C ALA A 78 6.90 -0.43 -5.68
N LEU A 79 7.18 0.39 -4.66
CA LEU A 79 8.54 0.79 -4.28
C LEU A 79 9.28 -0.32 -3.52
N ASN A 80 8.59 -0.99 -2.59
CA ASN A 80 9.17 -2.05 -1.77
C ASN A 80 8.22 -3.27 -1.69
N PRO A 81 8.41 -4.30 -2.53
CA PRO A 81 7.51 -5.46 -2.61
C PRO A 81 7.80 -6.52 -1.52
N LYS A 82 8.57 -6.19 -0.47
CA LYS A 82 8.87 -7.12 0.63
C LYS A 82 7.57 -7.53 1.33
N GLY A 83 7.46 -8.82 1.64
CA GLY A 83 6.29 -9.38 2.33
C GLY A 83 5.03 -9.54 1.47
N VAL A 84 5.08 -9.22 0.17
CA VAL A 84 3.94 -9.40 -0.74
C VAL A 84 3.89 -10.85 -1.24
N PRO A 85 2.73 -11.53 -1.19
CA PRO A 85 2.56 -12.88 -1.74
C PRO A 85 2.94 -12.97 -3.22
N GLU A 86 3.57 -14.07 -3.64
CA GLU A 86 4.11 -14.25 -5.01
C GLU A 86 3.07 -14.00 -6.11
N ARG A 87 1.82 -14.48 -5.90
CA ARG A 87 0.71 -14.30 -6.84
C ARG A 87 0.37 -12.83 -7.14
N MET A 88 0.70 -11.92 -6.22
CA MET A 88 0.44 -10.48 -6.30
C MET A 88 1.62 -9.71 -6.86
N LYS A 89 2.83 -10.27 -6.83
CA LYS A 89 4.03 -9.61 -7.36
C LYS A 89 3.90 -9.29 -8.85
N LYS A 90 3.27 -10.18 -9.64
CA LYS A 90 2.98 -9.94 -11.06
C LYS A 90 2.17 -8.66 -11.31
N VAL A 91 1.27 -8.29 -10.39
CA VAL A 91 0.49 -7.05 -10.50
C VAL A 91 1.36 -5.84 -10.18
N LEU A 92 2.28 -5.96 -9.22
CA LEU A 92 3.27 -4.92 -8.93
C LEU A 92 4.30 -4.77 -10.05
N GLU A 93 4.66 -5.85 -10.73
CA GLU A 93 5.51 -5.81 -11.91
C GLU A 93 4.76 -5.17 -13.08
N ALA A 94 3.52 -5.57 -13.36
CA ALA A 94 2.70 -4.93 -14.38
C ALA A 94 2.46 -3.44 -14.11
N SER A 95 2.28 -3.04 -12.85
CA SER A 95 2.16 -1.61 -12.48
C SER A 95 3.45 -0.82 -12.67
N ARG A 96 4.62 -1.50 -12.63
CA ARG A 96 5.93 -0.93 -13.00
C ARG A 96 6.15 -0.89 -14.52
N THR A 97 5.46 -1.74 -15.28
CA THR A 97 5.71 -1.99 -16.72
C THR A 97 4.76 -1.21 -17.66
N SER A 98 3.90 -0.33 -17.14
CA SER A 98 3.39 0.83 -17.90
C SER A 98 4.48 1.93 -17.96
N ALA A 99 5.70 1.56 -18.36
CA ALA A 99 6.92 2.37 -18.32
C ALA A 99 6.80 3.68 -19.13
N LEU A 100 6.77 4.83 -18.44
CA LEU A 100 7.18 6.12 -19.02
C LEU A 100 8.63 6.37 -18.58
N PRO A 101 9.43 7.08 -19.39
CA PRO A 101 10.84 7.36 -19.11
C PRO A 101 11.03 8.07 -17.76
N GLY A 102 12.06 7.66 -17.02
CA GLY A 102 12.18 7.77 -15.56
C GLY A 102 12.19 9.14 -14.88
N LYS A 103 11.93 10.27 -15.57
CA LYS A 103 11.77 11.60 -14.94
C LYS A 103 10.33 12.12 -14.98
N GLU A 104 9.63 11.99 -16.10
CA GLU A 104 8.27 12.54 -16.26
C GLU A 104 7.22 11.71 -15.52
N GLN A 105 7.40 10.39 -15.47
CA GLN A 105 6.51 9.52 -14.71
C GLN A 105 6.62 9.75 -13.21
N LEU A 106 7.84 9.98 -12.72
CA LEU A 106 8.10 10.30 -11.32
C LEU A 106 7.52 11.67 -10.96
N GLN A 107 7.56 12.64 -11.88
CA GLN A 107 6.89 13.94 -11.72
C GLN A 107 5.37 13.83 -11.74
N TYR A 108 4.80 13.05 -12.66
CA TYR A 108 3.36 12.79 -12.70
C TYR A 108 2.88 12.11 -11.43
N PHE A 109 3.60 11.08 -10.98
CA PHE A 109 3.30 10.39 -9.74
C PHE A 109 3.46 11.32 -8.55
N ARG A 110 4.51 12.17 -8.52
CA ARG A 110 4.73 13.21 -7.49
C ARG A 110 3.66 14.30 -7.48
N ALA A 111 3.15 14.69 -8.64
CA ALA A 111 2.09 15.68 -8.76
C ALA A 111 0.71 15.13 -8.34
N MET A 112 0.51 13.82 -8.47
CA MET A 112 -0.72 13.12 -8.04
C MET A 112 -0.74 12.81 -6.53
N ILE A 113 0.41 12.89 -5.85
CA ILE A 113 0.50 12.83 -4.39
C ILE A 113 -0.10 14.10 -3.83
N SER A 114 -1.09 13.98 -2.93
CA SER A 114 -1.55 15.13 -2.16
C SER A 114 -0.40 15.68 -1.31
N ASP A 115 -0.38 16.98 -0.99
CA ASP A 115 0.75 17.57 -0.27
C ASP A 115 0.99 16.91 1.11
N ILE A 116 -0.06 16.39 1.74
CA ILE A 116 0.00 15.60 2.99
C ILE A 116 0.81 14.32 2.79
N GLU A 117 0.51 13.56 1.72
CA GLU A 117 1.21 12.30 1.42
C GLU A 117 2.67 12.54 0.97
N LYS A 118 3.02 13.73 0.48
CA LYS A 118 4.42 14.09 0.19
C LYS A 118 5.22 14.27 1.47
N GLU A 119 4.62 14.88 2.48
CA GLU A 119 5.24 15.17 3.77
C GLU A 119 5.50 13.88 4.57
N ASP A 120 4.54 12.95 4.57
CA ASP A 120 4.70 11.63 5.19
C ASP A 120 5.84 10.82 4.57
N ILE A 121 5.95 10.85 3.23
CA ILE A 121 7.00 10.13 2.51
C ILE A 121 8.36 10.81 2.71
N ALA A 122 8.41 12.13 2.73
CA ALA A 122 9.64 12.87 3.03
C ALA A 122 10.14 12.53 4.44
N THR A 123 9.22 12.47 5.42
CA THR A 123 9.53 12.11 6.81
C THR A 123 10.01 10.67 6.93
N ALA A 124 9.33 9.72 6.29
CA ALA A 124 9.73 8.31 6.29
C ALA A 124 11.11 8.09 5.64
N ASN A 125 11.37 8.74 4.50
CA ASN A 125 12.67 8.65 3.83
C ASN A 125 13.79 9.28 4.66
N TYR A 126 13.51 10.39 5.35
CA TYR A 126 14.47 11.03 6.25
C TYR A 126 14.81 10.14 7.45
N GLN A 127 13.80 9.50 8.05
CA GLN A 127 14.01 8.56 9.15
C GLN A 127 14.81 7.33 8.70
N SER A 128 14.43 6.71 7.59
CA SER A 128 15.18 5.57 7.01
C SER A 128 16.62 5.95 6.69
N GLY A 129 16.85 7.13 6.08
CA GLY A 129 18.19 7.61 5.78
C GLY A 129 19.04 7.83 7.03
N LYS A 130 18.43 8.28 8.13
CA LYS A 130 19.11 8.44 9.43
C LYS A 130 19.47 7.08 10.05
N GLU A 131 18.57 6.10 9.96
CA GLU A 131 18.83 4.73 10.41
C GLU A 131 19.93 4.05 9.60
N ASP A 132 19.89 4.17 8.28
CA ASP A 132 20.92 3.62 7.39
C ASP A 132 22.29 4.25 7.67
N HIS A 133 22.35 5.58 7.84
CA HIS A 133 23.60 6.26 8.21
C HIS A 133 24.13 5.83 9.58
N ALA A 134 23.25 5.65 10.56
CA ALA A 134 23.63 5.17 11.90
C ALA A 134 24.22 3.76 11.83
N ARG A 135 23.60 2.87 11.03
CA ARG A 135 24.09 1.50 10.81
C ARG A 135 25.41 1.46 10.06
N GLU A 136 25.57 2.23 8.98
CA GLU A 136 26.84 2.31 8.26
C GLU A 136 27.98 2.82 9.15
N THR A 137 27.69 3.82 9.99
CA THR A 137 28.67 4.36 10.94
C THR A 137 29.07 3.29 11.96
N ALA A 138 28.10 2.56 12.52
CA ALA A 138 28.38 1.48 13.45
C ALA A 138 29.21 0.35 12.80
N GLN A 139 28.87 -0.05 11.57
CA GLN A 139 29.60 -1.09 10.83
C GLN A 139 31.05 -0.70 10.54
N ARG A 140 31.32 0.55 10.12
CA ARG A 140 32.69 1.04 9.91
C ARG A 140 33.50 1.04 11.21
N MET A 141 32.90 1.48 12.31
CA MET A 141 33.57 1.51 13.61
C MET A 141 33.82 0.12 14.20
N LEU A 142 32.91 -0.84 13.95
CA LEU A 142 33.13 -2.26 14.26
C LEU A 142 34.31 -2.84 13.46
N ALA A 143 34.39 -2.51 12.16
CA ALA A 143 35.51 -2.92 11.31
C ALA A 143 36.86 -2.34 11.80
N ASP A 144 36.84 -1.10 12.28
CA ASP A 144 38.00 -0.41 12.89
C ASP A 144 38.29 -0.86 14.34
N LYS A 145 37.53 -1.85 14.86
CA LYS A 145 37.67 -2.41 16.21
C LYS A 145 37.56 -1.35 17.32
N LYS A 146 36.73 -0.34 17.12
CA LYS A 146 36.46 0.68 18.14
C LYS A 146 35.71 0.07 19.33
N PRO A 147 35.90 0.58 20.55
CA PRO A 147 35.21 0.09 21.73
C PRO A 147 33.70 0.34 21.61
N MET A 148 32.91 -0.58 22.18
CA MET A 148 31.44 -0.58 22.09
C MET A 148 30.82 0.74 22.56
N GLU A 149 31.35 1.33 23.62
CA GLU A 149 30.91 2.62 24.16
C GLU A 149 31.06 3.77 23.14
N GLU A 150 32.14 3.78 22.35
CA GLU A 150 32.32 4.76 21.28
C GLU A 150 31.33 4.52 20.13
N ILE A 151 31.10 3.25 19.77
CA ILE A 151 30.16 2.91 18.69
C ILE A 151 28.74 3.37 19.06
N VAL A 152 28.28 3.10 20.28
CA VAL A 152 26.99 3.58 20.80
C VAL A 152 26.92 5.10 20.75
N LYS A 153 27.97 5.79 21.23
CA LYS A 153 28.01 7.24 21.30
C LYS A 153 27.93 7.92 19.93
N TYR A 154 28.65 7.40 18.93
CA TYR A 154 28.79 8.04 17.62
C TYR A 154 27.79 7.55 16.57
N SER A 155 27.31 6.30 16.67
CA SER A 155 26.24 5.80 15.78
C SER A 155 24.85 6.17 16.27
N GLY A 156 24.67 6.42 17.57
CA GLY A 156 23.36 6.67 18.18
C GLY A 156 22.46 5.42 18.27
N LEU A 157 23.02 4.23 18.01
CA LEU A 157 22.34 2.93 18.17
C LEU A 157 22.56 2.36 19.57
N THR A 158 21.60 1.57 20.06
CA THR A 158 21.76 0.85 21.32
C THR A 158 22.71 -0.34 21.16
N GLU A 159 23.28 -0.81 22.27
CA GLU A 159 24.15 -2.00 22.21
C GLU A 159 23.47 -3.23 21.63
N GLU A 160 22.19 -3.43 21.92
CA GLU A 160 21.39 -4.53 21.39
C GLU A 160 21.23 -4.43 19.87
N GLN A 161 21.00 -3.22 19.36
CA GLN A 161 20.91 -2.96 17.93
C GLN A 161 22.25 -3.20 17.23
N ILE A 162 23.36 -2.79 17.85
CA ILE A 162 24.71 -2.97 17.30
C ILE A 162 25.11 -4.45 17.31
N LYS A 163 24.73 -5.22 18.35
CA LYS A 163 24.96 -6.68 18.42
C LYS A 163 24.15 -7.47 17.39
N ALA A 164 23.10 -6.87 16.84
CA ALA A 164 22.25 -7.45 15.81
C ALA A 164 22.62 -7.01 14.37
N LEU A 165 23.61 -6.13 14.21
CA LEU A 165 24.20 -5.76 12.91
C LEU A 165 25.14 -6.85 12.39
#